data_AF-A0A1C5KRL9-F1
#
_entry.id   AF-A0A1C5KRL9-F1
#
_cell.length_a   1.000
_cell.length_b   1.000
_cell.length_c   1.000
_cell.angle_alpha   90.00
_cell.angle_beta   90.00
_cell.angle_gamma   90.00
#
_symmetry.space_group_name_H-M   'P 1'
#
loop_
_entity.id
_entity.type
_entity.pdbx_description
1 polymer ?
#
loop_
_entity_poly.entity_id
_entity_poly.type
_entity_poly.pdbx_seq_one_letter_code
_entity_poly.pdbx_strand_id
1 'polypeptide(L)'
;MTMANIIGNNIKTLRDGMGFNQSNIARFLNVDQSLISKVEKGERILSADMLEKLACLFGVSVDAIEDSAIEASSLSFAFRASDLSAEDLEAISAINRIALNSEYMAELLKG
;
A
#
# COMPACT_ATOMS: atom_id res chain seq x y z
N MET A 1 11.91 17.04 -6.49
CA MET A 1 11.15 15.77 -6.56
C MET A 1 9.68 16.16 -6.64
N THR A 2 8.90 15.64 -7.60
CA THR A 2 7.46 15.94 -7.70
C THR A 2 6.67 15.09 -6.71
N MET A 3 5.45 15.52 -6.33
CA MET A 3 4.57 14.74 -5.45
C MET A 3 4.30 13.34 -6.01
N ALA A 4 4.11 13.22 -7.33
CA ALA A 4 3.95 11.94 -8.01
C ALA A 4 5.16 11.00 -7.84
N ASN A 5 6.39 11.55 -7.80
CA ASN A 5 7.60 10.75 -7.57
C ASN A 5 7.70 10.28 -6.11
N ILE A 6 7.23 11.08 -5.15
CA ILE A 6 7.20 10.71 -3.73
C ILE A 6 6.24 9.54 -3.53
N ILE A 7 5.00 9.69 -3.99
CA ILE A 7 3.96 8.64 -3.92
C ILE A 7 4.44 7.36 -4.60
N GLY A 8 4.98 7.47 -5.82
CA GLY A 8 5.50 6.32 -6.57
C GLY A 8 6.62 5.58 -5.83
N ASN A 9 7.55 6.31 -5.22
CA ASN A 9 8.64 5.74 -4.43
C ASN A 9 8.12 5.10 -3.14
N ASN A 10 7.19 5.73 -2.43
CA ASN A 10 6.61 5.19 -1.20
C ASN A 10 5.82 3.89 -1.46
N ILE A 11 5.01 3.85 -2.53
CA ILE A 11 4.32 2.62 -2.97
C ILE A 11 5.33 1.52 -3.24
N LYS A 12 6.42 1.83 -3.94
CA LYS A 12 7.49 0.86 -4.23
C LYS A 12 8.13 0.35 -2.94
N THR A 13 8.50 1.24 -2.02
CA THR A 13 9.14 0.89 -0.74
C THR A 13 8.24 -0.01 0.10
N LEU A 14 6.94 0.33 0.22
CA LEU A 14 5.97 -0.48 0.95
C LEU A 14 5.76 -1.85 0.29
N ARG A 15 5.61 -1.87 -1.04
CA ARG A 15 5.45 -3.11 -1.81
C ARG A 15 6.65 -4.03 -1.64
N ASP A 16 7.86 -3.52 -1.82
CA ASP A 16 9.11 -4.27 -1.63
C ASP A 16 9.24 -4.72 -0.16
N GLY A 17 8.84 -3.85 0.79
CA GLY A 17 8.77 -4.15 2.22
C GLY A 17 7.84 -5.32 2.56
N MET A 18 6.76 -5.53 1.82
CA MET A 18 5.88 -6.70 2.00
C MET A 18 6.29 -7.92 1.17
N GLY A 19 7.41 -7.84 0.44
CA GLY A 19 7.86 -8.90 -0.47
C GLY A 19 7.02 -9.02 -1.74
N PHE A 20 6.09 -8.10 -2.00
CA PHE A 20 5.22 -8.13 -3.15
C PHE A 20 5.97 -7.70 -4.42
N ASN A 21 5.66 -8.31 -5.56
CA ASN A 21 6.04 -7.78 -6.87
C ASN A 21 4.92 -6.88 -7.44
N GLN A 22 5.23 -6.12 -8.49
CA GLN A 22 4.26 -5.21 -9.11
C GLN A 22 2.98 -5.92 -9.59
N SER A 23 3.09 -7.19 -10.02
CA SER A 23 1.93 -7.99 -10.46
C SER A 23 1.00 -8.36 -9.31
N ASN A 24 1.52 -8.53 -8.08
CA ASN A 24 0.68 -8.79 -6.91
C ASN A 24 -0.29 -7.62 -6.67
N ILE A 25 0.23 -6.39 -6.58
CA ILE A 25 -0.60 -5.21 -6.32
C ILE A 25 -1.44 -4.80 -7.54
N ALA A 26 -0.96 -5.09 -8.77
CA ALA A 26 -1.76 -4.89 -9.98
C ALA A 26 -3.00 -5.79 -9.99
N ARG A 27 -2.84 -7.07 -9.64
CA ARG A 27 -3.95 -8.02 -9.53
C ARG A 27 -4.94 -7.59 -8.46
N PHE A 28 -4.45 -7.18 -7.29
CA PHE A 28 -5.28 -6.67 -6.19
C PHE A 28 -6.10 -5.43 -6.61
N LEU A 29 -5.49 -4.49 -7.35
CA LEU A 29 -6.20 -3.32 -7.86
C LEU A 29 -7.04 -3.59 -9.12
N ASN A 30 -6.97 -4.81 -9.68
CA ASN A 30 -7.57 -5.19 -10.95
C ASN A 30 -7.15 -4.27 -12.13
N VAL A 31 -5.83 -4.04 -12.25
CA VAL A 31 -5.21 -3.20 -13.29
C VAL A 31 -4.03 -3.92 -13.95
N ASP A 32 -3.51 -3.36 -15.05
CA ASP A 32 -2.29 -3.85 -15.68
C ASP A 32 -1.04 -3.56 -14.83
N GLN A 33 -0.11 -4.51 -14.76
CA GLN A 33 1.19 -4.32 -14.11
C GLN A 33 1.99 -3.15 -14.71
N SER A 34 1.75 -2.81 -15.98
CA SER A 34 2.35 -1.64 -16.63
C SER A 34 1.91 -0.30 -16.01
N LEU A 35 0.69 -0.22 -15.47
CA LEU A 35 0.21 0.96 -14.75
C LEU A 35 1.02 1.15 -13.47
N ILE A 36 1.18 0.08 -12.69
CA ILE A 36 1.98 0.09 -11.46
C ILE A 36 3.42 0.53 -11.75
N SER A 37 4.04 -0.02 -12.80
CA SER A 37 5.40 0.38 -13.17
C SER A 37 5.50 1.87 -13.52
N LYS A 38 4.48 2.48 -14.13
CA LYS A 38 4.48 3.91 -14.46
C LYS A 38 4.22 4.78 -13.23
N VAL A 39 3.38 4.31 -12.32
CA VAL A 39 3.13 4.96 -11.02
C VAL A 39 4.41 5.02 -10.20
N GLU A 40 5.14 3.90 -10.07
CA GLU A 40 6.42 3.87 -9.32
C GLU A 40 7.51 4.75 -9.93
N LYS A 41 7.38 5.13 -11.21
CA LYS A 41 8.27 6.09 -11.89
C LYS A 41 7.77 7.54 -11.84
N GLY A 42 6.59 7.78 -11.24
CA GLY A 42 5.93 9.09 -11.20
C GLY A 42 5.34 9.55 -12.55
N GLU A 43 5.21 8.64 -13.53
CA GLU A 43 4.66 8.94 -14.86
C GLU A 43 3.12 8.87 -14.89
N ARG A 44 2.51 8.24 -13.88
CA ARG A 44 1.07 8.09 -13.70
C ARG A 44 0.68 8.30 -12.24
N ILE A 45 -0.53 8.80 -12.03
CA ILE A 45 -1.13 9.01 -10.71
C ILE A 45 -2.29 8.02 -10.57
N LEU A 46 -2.39 7.36 -9.42
CA LEU A 46 -3.53 6.51 -9.09
C LEU A 46 -4.74 7.38 -8.71
N SER A 47 -5.95 6.84 -8.89
CA SER A 47 -7.13 7.47 -8.30
C SER A 47 -7.08 7.39 -6.77
N ALA A 48 -7.85 8.25 -6.11
CA ALA A 48 -7.97 8.24 -4.65
C ALA A 48 -8.42 6.87 -4.12
N ASP A 49 -9.35 6.19 -4.80
CA ASP A 49 -9.82 4.85 -4.38
C ASP A 49 -8.71 3.78 -4.48
N MET A 50 -7.87 3.85 -5.52
CA MET A 50 -6.76 2.91 -5.68
C MET A 50 -5.68 3.18 -4.63
N LEU A 51 -5.43 4.44 -4.30
CA LEU A 51 -4.49 4.83 -3.26
C LEU A 51 -4.97 4.38 -1.88
N GLU A 52 -6.25 4.56 -1.57
CA GLU A 52 -6.88 4.09 -0.32
C GLU A 52 -6.80 2.57 -0.17
N LYS A 53 -7.06 1.83 -1.25
CA LYS A 53 -6.90 0.36 -1.27
C LYS A 53 -5.47 -0.08 -0.97
N LEU A 54 -4.47 0.60 -1.57
CA LEU A 54 -3.07 0.31 -1.29
C LEU A 54 -2.69 0.68 0.14
N ALA A 55 -3.16 1.81 0.66
CA ALA A 55 -2.95 2.20 2.06
C ALA A 55 -3.49 1.12 3.02
N CYS A 56 -4.70 0.63 2.79
CA CYS A 56 -5.26 -0.49 3.54
C CYS A 56 -4.41 -1.77 3.39
N LEU A 57 -4.02 -2.13 2.17
CA LEU A 57 -3.19 -3.32 1.94
C LEU A 57 -1.84 -3.22 2.68
N PHE A 58 -1.21 -2.05 2.67
CA PHE A 58 0.07 -1.80 3.32
C PHE A 58 -0.03 -1.55 4.82
N GLY A 59 -1.25 -1.37 5.35
CA GLY A 59 -1.48 -1.11 6.77
C GLY A 59 -1.01 0.27 7.20
N VAL A 60 -1.15 1.28 6.34
CA VAL A 60 -0.76 2.67 6.60
C VAL A 60 -1.91 3.62 6.24
N SER A 61 -1.82 4.89 6.66
CA SER A 61 -2.74 5.93 6.18
C SER A 61 -2.39 6.39 4.77
N VAL A 62 -3.35 6.99 4.06
CA VAL A 62 -3.09 7.61 2.76
C VAL A 62 -2.07 8.74 2.89
N ASP A 63 -2.19 9.57 3.94
CA ASP A 63 -1.25 10.65 4.23
C ASP A 63 0.19 10.13 4.35
N ALA A 64 0.40 8.96 4.95
CA ALA A 64 1.74 8.37 5.06
C ALA A 64 2.33 8.06 3.67
N ILE A 65 1.52 7.63 2.70
CA ILE A 65 1.99 7.38 1.32
C ILE A 65 2.35 8.70 0.62
N GLU A 66 1.66 9.79 0.96
CA GLU A 66 1.88 11.12 0.38
C GLU A 66 3.01 11.91 1.06
N ASP A 67 3.35 11.57 2.30
CA ASP A 67 4.37 12.24 3.11
C ASP A 67 5.81 11.84 2.74
N SER A 68 6.77 12.59 3.25
CA SER A 68 8.20 12.39 3.04
C SER A 68 8.65 10.97 3.42
N ALA A 69 9.61 10.46 2.64
CA ALA A 69 10.08 9.07 2.56
C ALA A 69 9.69 8.14 3.72
N ILE A 70 8.80 7.18 3.42
CA ILE A 70 8.43 6.09 4.33
C ILE A 70 9.59 5.09 4.49
N GLU A 71 9.78 4.60 5.72
CA GLU A 71 10.53 3.38 5.99
C GLU A 71 9.54 2.20 6.12
N ALA A 72 9.79 1.10 5.42
CA ALA A 72 8.91 -0.08 5.48
C ALA A 72 8.90 -0.70 6.88
N SER A 73 7.71 -1.00 7.42
CA SER A 73 7.55 -1.64 8.72
C SER A 73 7.91 -3.14 8.69
N SER A 74 8.38 -3.66 9.83
CA SER A 74 9.02 -4.98 9.96
C SER A 74 8.09 -6.19 9.89
N LEU A 75 6.77 -6.04 9.65
CA LEU A 75 5.84 -7.17 9.50
C LEU A 75 6.10 -8.03 8.24
N SER A 76 6.97 -7.53 7.35
CA SER A 76 7.49 -8.10 6.09
C SER A 76 7.71 -9.62 6.02
N PHE A 77 8.13 -10.29 7.10
CA PHE A 77 8.82 -11.58 6.96
C PHE A 77 7.94 -12.83 7.07
N ALA A 78 6.67 -12.74 7.50
CA ALA A 78 5.87 -13.94 7.80
C ALA A 78 5.11 -14.54 6.60
N PHE A 79 4.84 -13.76 5.55
CA PHE A 79 4.07 -14.21 4.38
C PHE A 79 4.99 -14.39 3.18
N ARG A 80 5.07 -15.61 2.64
CA ARG A 80 5.74 -15.82 1.34
C ARG A 80 4.88 -15.21 0.24
N ALA A 81 5.16 -13.97 -0.10
CA ALA A 81 4.45 -13.16 -1.09
C ALA A 81 4.28 -13.82 -2.48
N SER A 82 5.13 -14.78 -2.84
CA SER A 82 5.03 -15.51 -4.11
C SER A 82 3.79 -16.41 -4.22
N ASP A 83 3.21 -16.83 -3.10
CA ASP A 83 2.08 -17.77 -3.07
C ASP A 83 0.73 -17.10 -2.75
N LEU A 84 0.70 -15.78 -2.55
CA LEU A 84 -0.53 -15.07 -2.21
C LEU A 84 -1.41 -14.84 -3.44
N SER A 85 -2.65 -15.31 -3.33
CA SER A 85 -3.74 -15.05 -4.26
C SER A 85 -4.28 -13.62 -4.11
N ALA A 86 -5.16 -13.17 -5.00
CA ALA A 86 -5.80 -11.87 -4.84
C ALA A 86 -6.69 -11.86 -3.60
N GLU A 87 -7.34 -12.99 -3.34
CA GLU A 87 -8.21 -13.23 -2.20
C GLU A 87 -7.45 -13.14 -0.87
N ASP A 88 -6.21 -13.62 -0.83
CA ASP A 88 -5.36 -13.48 0.36
C ASP A 88 -4.99 -12.00 0.63
N LEU A 89 -4.71 -11.23 -0.43
CA LEU A 89 -4.41 -9.80 -0.31
C LEU A 89 -5.65 -9.00 0.13
N GLU A 90 -6.84 -9.39 -0.32
CA GLU A 90 -8.11 -8.83 0.16
C GLU A 90 -8.33 -9.14 1.65
N ALA A 91 -8.04 -10.36 2.10
CA ALA A 91 -8.12 -10.71 3.51
C ALA A 91 -7.14 -9.88 4.37
N ILE A 92 -5.89 -9.72 3.91
CA ILE A 92 -4.89 -8.86 4.58
C ILE A 92 -5.37 -7.41 4.63
N SER A 93 -5.84 -6.86 3.51
CA SER A 93 -6.37 -5.50 3.44
C SER A 93 -7.54 -5.28 4.41
N ALA A 94 -8.45 -6.26 4.52
CA ALA A 94 -9.56 -6.20 5.45
C ALA A 94 -9.11 -6.20 6.92
N ILE A 95 -8.11 -7.03 7.28
CA ILE A 95 -7.53 -7.06 8.62
C ILE A 95 -6.87 -5.73 8.97
N ASN A 96 -6.04 -5.22 8.05
CA ASN A 96 -5.36 -3.94 8.23
C ASN A 96 -6.35 -2.78 8.38
N ARG A 97 -7.43 -2.77 7.61
CA ARG A 97 -8.49 -1.77 7.75
C ARG A 97 -9.12 -1.79 9.15
N ILE A 98 -9.34 -2.97 9.73
CA ILE A 98 -9.84 -3.09 11.11
C ILE A 98 -8.83 -2.52 12.10
N ALA A 99 -7.54 -2.84 11.94
CA ALA A 99 -6.47 -2.34 12.80
C ALA A 99 -6.37 -0.81 12.74
N LEU A 100 -6.27 -0.24 11.53
CA LEU A 100 -6.21 1.21 11.31
C LEU A 100 -7.41 1.94 11.89
N ASN A 101 -8.62 1.42 11.68
CA ASN A 101 -9.83 2.00 12.27
C ASN A 101 -9.81 1.94 13.80
N SER A 102 -9.26 0.86 14.38
CA SER A 102 -9.14 0.70 15.83
C SER A 102 -8.15 1.69 16.43
N GLU A 103 -7.01 1.91 15.78
CA GLU A 103 -6.02 2.93 16.16
C GLU A 103 -6.62 4.33 16.07
N TYR A 104 -7.30 4.65 14.97
CA TYR A 104 -7.97 5.93 14.78
C TYR A 104 -9.03 6.19 15.86
N MET A 105 -9.87 5.20 16.17
CA MET A 105 -10.83 5.31 17.28
C MET A 105 -10.14 5.53 18.63
N ALA A 106 -9.02 4.86 18.88
CA ALA A 106 -8.26 5.04 20.11
C ALA A 106 -7.65 6.44 20.23
N GLU A 107 -7.22 7.05 19.12
CA GLU A 107 -6.74 8.43 19.09
C GLU A 107 -7.84 9.44 19.38
N LEU A 108 -9.03 9.27 18.78
CA LEU A 108 -10.19 10.14 19.05
C LEU A 108 -10.62 10.15 20.52
N LEU A 109 -10.39 9.05 21.24
CA LEU A 109 -10.72 8.93 22.66
C LEU A 109 -9.69 9.54 23.60
N LYS A 110 -8.48 9.87 23.11
CA LYS A 110 -7.39 10.39 23.96
C LYS A 110 -7.54 11.88 24.29
N GLY A 111 -8.34 12.64 23.54
CA GLY A 111 -8.63 14.06 23.80
C GLY A 111 -7.44 14.97 23.52
#